data_AF-A0A6I7YTB5-F1
#
_entry.id   AF-A0A6I7YTB5-F1
#
_cell.length_a   1.000
_cell.length_b   1.000
_cell.length_c   1.000
_cell.angle_alpha   90.00
_cell.angle_beta   90.00
_cell.angle_gamma   90.00
#
_symmetry.space_group_name_H-M   'P 1'
#
loop_
_entity.id
_entity.type
_entity.pdbx_description
1 polymer ?
#
loop_
_entity_poly.entity_id
_entity_poly.type
_entity_poly.pdbx_seq_one_letter_code
_entity_poly.pdbx_strand_id
1 'polypeptide(L)' 'MLDELNSLDKAMEADPQGPGLSKEPLARIVNLRAVLGDDSSFEKPRRHLDLLTGTRDKINTWMQGHQEDYR' A
#
# COMPACT_ATOMS: atom_id res chain seq x y z
N MET A 1 -5.64 -5.73 7.17
CA MET A 1 -4.34 -5.67 6.46
C MET A 1 -4.51 -5.25 5.01
N LEU A 2 -5.16 -6.07 4.16
CA LEU A 2 -5.46 -5.65 2.78
C LEU A 2 -6.40 -4.43 2.74
N ASP A 3 -7.41 -4.38 3.62
CA ASP A 3 -8.28 -3.21 3.75
C ASP A 3 -7.55 -1.95 4.20
N GLU A 4 -6.52 -2.07 5.05
CA GLU A 4 -5.69 -0.94 5.49
C GLU A 4 -4.91 -0.36 4.30
N LEU A 5 -4.28 -1.23 3.49
CA LEU A 5 -3.58 -0.83 2.27
C LEU A 5 -4.54 -0.22 1.23
N ASN A 6 -5.75 -0.74 1.11
CA ASN A 6 -6.77 -0.17 0.22
C ASN A 6 -7.26 1.20 0.70
N SER A 7 -7.39 1.41 2.00
CA SER A 7 -7.70 2.73 2.56
C SER A 7 -6.56 3.72 2.35
N LEU A 8 -5.32 3.25 2.47
CA LEU A 8 -4.13 4.08 2.27
C LEU A 8 -3.97 4.52 0.80
N ASP A 9 -4.23 3.61 -0.14
CA ASP A 9 -4.29 3.88 -1.58
C ASP A 9 -5.28 5.02 -1.89
N LYS A 10 -6.51 4.91 -1.37
CA LYS A 10 -7.55 5.94 -1.54
C LYS A 10 -7.16 7.27 -0.90
N ALA A 11 -6.52 7.24 0.27
CA ALA A 11 -6.08 8.46 0.95
C ALA A 11 -5.01 9.19 0.12
N MET A 12 -4.06 8.46 -0.46
CA MET A 12 -3.02 9.02 -1.33
C MET A 12 -3.56 9.55 -2.65
N GLU A 13 -4.57 8.89 -3.23
CA GLU A 13 -5.25 9.39 -4.43
C GLU A 13 -6.06 10.66 -4.17
N ALA A 14 -6.62 10.80 -2.96
CA ALA A 14 -7.43 11.94 -2.55
C ALA A 14 -6.61 13.13 -2.00
N ASP A 15 -5.29 13.00 -1.92
CA ASP A 15 -4.43 14.05 -1.38
C ASP A 15 -4.48 15.33 -2.23
N PRO A 16 -4.63 16.54 -1.65
CA PRO A 16 -4.69 17.80 -2.39
C PRO A 16 -3.44 18.12 -3.22
N GLN A 17 -2.28 17.60 -2.82
CA GLN A 17 -1.02 17.71 -3.57
C GLN A 17 -0.94 16.71 -4.73
N GLY A 18 -1.90 15.79 -4.78
CA GLY A 18 -2.08 14.80 -5.82
C GLY A 18 -1.19 13.57 -5.66
N PRO A 19 -1.45 12.52 -6.45
CA PRO A 19 -0.73 11.25 -6.38
C PRO A 19 0.74 11.35 -6.80
N GLY A 20 1.17 12.52 -7.28
CA GLY A 20 2.54 12.78 -7.71
C GLY A 20 3.57 12.61 -6.59
N LEU A 21 3.20 12.99 -5.37
CA LEU A 21 4.02 12.82 -4.17
C LEU A 21 4.07 11.34 -3.74
N SER A 22 2.95 10.65 -3.90
CA SER A 22 2.71 9.28 -3.44
C SER A 22 3.01 8.20 -4.51
N LYS A 23 3.74 8.51 -5.58
CA LYS A 23 3.97 7.56 -6.70
C LYS A 23 4.59 6.24 -6.26
N GLU A 24 5.58 6.29 -5.38
CA GLU A 24 6.27 5.11 -4.89
C GLU A 24 5.37 4.19 -4.06
N PRO A 25 4.67 4.69 -3.01
CA PRO A 25 3.78 3.83 -2.24
C PRO A 25 2.59 3.32 -3.07
N LEU A 26 2.02 4.12 -3.97
CA LEU A 26 0.95 3.66 -4.88
C LEU A 26 1.44 2.51 -5.79
N ALA A 27 2.64 2.64 -6.37
CA ALA A 27 3.22 1.57 -7.19
C ALA A 27 3.45 0.27 -6.40
N ARG A 28 3.78 0.37 -5.10
CA ARG A 28 3.91 -0.81 -4.23
C ARG A 28 2.57 -1.51 -4.00
N ILE A 29 1.49 -0.75 -3.81
CA ILE A 29 0.13 -1.29 -3.65
C ILE A 29 -0.35 -1.96 -4.94
N VAL A 30 -0.10 -1.35 -6.10
CA VAL A 30 -0.41 -1.94 -7.41
C VAL A 30 0.32 -3.27 -7.62
N ASN A 31 1.63 -3.31 -7.34
CA ASN A 31 2.41 -4.55 -7.44
C ASN A 31 1.91 -5.62 -6.47
N LEU A 32 1.58 -5.25 -5.23
CA LEU A 32 0.98 -6.17 -4.27
C LEU A 32 -0.32 -6.77 -4.82
N ARG A 33 -1.23 -5.95 -5.35
CA ARG A 33 -2.49 -6.44 -5.94
C ARG A 33 -2.25 -7.39 -7.11
N ALA A 34 -1.26 -7.12 -7.96
CA ALA A 34 -0.89 -8.01 -9.06
C ALA A 34 -0.35 -9.36 -8.57
N VAL A 35 0.45 -9.38 -7.51
CA VAL A 35 0.97 -10.62 -6.88
C VAL A 35 -0.14 -11.39 -6.17
N LEU A 36 -1.09 -10.69 -5.57
CA LEU A 36 -2.26 -11.33 -4.98
C LEU A 36 -3.15 -11.93 -6.07
N GLY A 37 -3.40 -11.27 -7.20
CA GLY A 37 -4.28 -11.77 -8.25
C GLY A 37 -5.72 -12.03 -7.78
N ASP A 38 -6.56 -12.59 -8.66
CA ASP A 38 -8.00 -12.86 -8.41
C ASP A 38 -8.27 -14.11 -7.55
N ASP A 39 -7.22 -14.70 -6.99
CA ASP A 39 -7.34 -15.98 -6.31
C ASP A 39 -8.05 -15.80 -4.95
N SER A 40 -9.26 -16.35 -4.87
CA SER A 40 -10.24 -16.20 -3.79
C SER A 40 -10.22 -17.38 -2.79
N SER A 41 -9.16 -18.19 -2.81
CA SER A 41 -9.06 -19.38 -1.96
C SER A 41 -8.78 -19.06 -0.48
N PHE A 42 -9.41 -19.81 0.42
CA PHE A 42 -9.36 -19.63 1.88
C PHE A 42 -7.96 -19.85 2.51
N GLU A 43 -7.01 -20.49 1.81
CA GLU A 43 -5.63 -20.74 2.30
C GLU A 43 -4.67 -19.54 2.15
N LYS A 44 -5.03 -18.56 1.32
CA LYS A 44 -4.18 -17.40 0.98
C LYS A 44 -3.79 -16.45 2.11
N PRO A 45 -4.63 -16.16 3.13
CA PRO A 45 -4.33 -15.11 4.09
C PRO A 45 -3.01 -15.34 4.84
N ARG A 46 -2.66 -16.59 5.13
CA ARG A 46 -1.36 -16.94 5.74
C ARG A 46 -0.20 -16.85 4.75
N ARG A 47 -0.37 -17.30 3.51
CA ARG A 47 0.69 -17.27 2.48
C ARG A 47 1.09 -15.85 2.09
N HIS A 48 0.16 -14.90 2.17
CA HIS A 48 0.41 -13.50 1.82
C HIS A 48 0.59 -12.58 3.03
N LEU A 49 0.50 -13.07 4.26
CA LEU A 49 0.62 -12.23 5.45
C LEU A 49 1.96 -11.50 5.50
N ASP A 50 3.06 -12.19 5.21
CA ASP A 50 4.40 -11.59 5.20
C ASP A 50 4.54 -10.54 4.10
N LEU A 51 3.95 -10.79 2.93
CA LEU A 51 3.95 -9.85 1.81
C LEU A 51 3.11 -8.59 2.13
N LEU A 52 1.94 -8.78 2.74
CA LEU A 52 1.06 -7.69 3.17
C LEU A 52 1.73 -6.84 4.25
N THR A 53 2.32 -7.49 5.25
CA THR A 53 3.04 -6.82 6.37
C THR A 53 4.25 -6.07 5.86
N GLY A 54 5.11 -6.72 5.07
CA GLY A 54 6.28 -6.06 4.50
C GLY A 54 5.94 -4.92 3.55
N THR A 55 4.82 -4.99 2.83
CA THR A 55 4.36 -3.86 1.99
C THR A 55 3.90 -2.69 2.84
N ARG A 56 3.08 -2.95 3.87
CA ARG A 56 2.62 -1.94 4.83
C ARG A 56 3.80 -1.26 5.53
N ASP A 57 4.76 -2.02 6.02
CA ASP A 57 5.89 -1.48 6.76
C ASP A 57 6.76 -0.59 5.87
N LYS A 58 7.02 -1.00 4.62
CA LYS A 58 7.77 -0.17 3.66
C LYS A 58 7.06 1.14 3.35
N ILE A 59 5.73 1.10 3.18
CA ILE A 59 4.96 2.32 2.93
C ILE A 59 4.95 3.22 4.16
N ASN A 60 4.81 2.66 5.37
CA ASN A 60 4.88 3.42 6.61
C ASN A 60 6.25 4.09 6.81
N THR A 61 7.35 3.36 6.58
CA THR A 61 8.70 3.92 6.63
C THR A 61 8.89 5.03 5.60
N TRP A 62 8.37 4.84 4.39
CA TRP A 62 8.39 5.90 3.37
C TRP A 62 7.63 7.13 3.86
N MET A 63 6.39 6.99 4.34
CA MET A 63 5.60 8.12 4.84
C MET A 63 6.30 8.86 6.00
N GLN A 64 6.98 8.13 6.90
CA GLN A 64 7.77 8.72 7.98
C GLN A 64 8.96 9.55 7.48
N GLY A 65 9.61 9.13 6.39
CA GLY A 65 10.69 9.89 5.76
C GLY A 65 10.22 11.09 4.94
N HIS A 66 8.94 11.11 4.57
CA HIS A 66 8.33 12.12 3.69
C HIS A 66 7.31 13.03 4.42
N GLN A 67 7.24 13.00 5.76
CA GLN A 67 6.22 13.76 6.50
C GLN A 67 6.26 15.27 6.24
N GLU A 68 7.45 15.84 6.02
CA GLU A 68 7.63 17.26 5.70
C GLU A 68 7.05 17.61 4.32
N ASP A 69 7.01 16.65 3.39
CA ASP A 69 6.46 16.85 2.05
C ASP A 69 4.92 16.94 2.06
N TYR A 70 4.28 16.47 3.14
CA TYR A 70 2.82 16.51 3.34
C TYR A 70 2.35 17.68 4.22
N ARG A 71 3.24 18.61 4.60
CA ARG A 71 2.97 19.67 5.59
C ARG A 71 2.28 20.90 5.03
#